data_AF-A0A0R3PRT7-F1
#
_entry.id   AF-A0A0R3PRT7-F1
#
_cell.length_a   1.000
_cell.length_b   1.000
_cell.length_c   1.000
_cell.angle_alpha   90.00
_cell.angle_beta   90.00
_cell.angle_gamma   90.00
#
_symmetry.space_group_name_H-M   'P 1'
#
loop_
_entity.id
_entity.type
_entity.pdbx_description
1 polymer ?
#
loop_
_entity_poly.entity_id
_entity_poly.type
_entity_poly.pdbx_seq_one_letter_code
_entity_poly.pdbx_strand_id
1 'polypeptide(L)'
;MPAITAGFFRKVGRNFIDYWRTIGNDYRIVAKETFEACVKKPAKAGIYATGISGLVYAYVTNPSEASMLDELCELRQTMTTLPASIHNKESDAELAERSILLSQDRLHYYNLWFFSLLVRSEHDSSVKIYESQDKNLKDWIWNEFFKNIYDVGFQGRWYRLSQKFKDYDINQDELAHLPD
;
A
#
# COMPACT_ATOMS: atom_id res chain seq x y z
N MET A 1 -9.92 7.10 -61.22
CA MET A 1 -10.12 7.00 -59.75
C MET A 1 -8.86 7.06 -58.85
N PRO A 2 -7.60 6.96 -59.32
CA PRO A 2 -6.43 6.96 -58.40
C PRO A 2 -5.95 8.37 -57.95
N ALA A 3 -6.34 9.44 -58.64
CA ALA A 3 -5.90 10.80 -58.31
C ALA A 3 -6.61 11.39 -57.08
N ILE A 4 -7.86 10.99 -56.84
CA ILE A 4 -8.68 11.48 -55.72
C ILE A 4 -8.21 10.87 -54.39
N THR A 5 -7.83 9.59 -54.40
CA THR A 5 -7.30 8.90 -53.22
C THR A 5 -5.94 9.47 -52.81
N ALA A 6 -5.03 9.73 -53.77
CA ALA A 6 -3.73 10.33 -53.50
C ALA A 6 -3.82 11.73 -52.85
N GLY A 7 -4.77 12.57 -53.29
CA GLY A 7 -5.02 13.89 -52.70
C GLY A 7 -5.56 13.83 -51.26
N PHE A 8 -6.43 12.86 -50.99
CA PHE A 8 -6.97 12.61 -49.64
C PHE A 8 -5.88 12.14 -48.68
N PHE A 9 -5.07 11.13 -49.05
CA PHE A 9 -3.96 10.65 -48.21
C PHE A 9 -2.92 11.74 -47.91
N ARG A 10 -2.60 12.59 -48.89
CA ARG A 10 -1.66 13.71 -48.70
C ARG A 10 -2.23 14.84 -47.82
N LYS A 11 -3.56 14.98 -47.74
CA LYS A 11 -4.23 15.94 -46.85
C LYS A 11 -4.30 15.39 -45.42
N VAL A 12 -4.66 14.11 -45.25
CA VAL A 12 -4.70 13.43 -43.94
C VAL A 12 -3.30 13.36 -43.32
N GLY A 13 -2.27 13.00 -44.10
CA GLY A 13 -0.88 12.97 -43.61
C GLY A 13 -0.36 14.33 -43.19
N ARG A 14 -0.68 15.41 -43.92
CA ARG A 14 -0.33 16.78 -43.51
C ARG A 14 -1.04 17.19 -42.22
N ASN A 15 -2.34 16.95 -42.12
CA ASN A 15 -3.10 17.25 -40.92
C ASN A 15 -2.58 16.49 -39.69
N PHE A 16 -2.15 15.23 -39.86
CA PHE A 16 -1.52 14.45 -38.79
C PHE A 16 -0.19 15.05 -38.36
N ILE A 17 0.69 15.40 -39.31
CA ILE A 17 1.97 16.06 -39.01
C ILE A 17 1.74 17.40 -38.30
N ASP A 18 0.81 18.22 -38.79
CA ASP A 18 0.49 19.51 -38.18
C ASP A 18 -0.10 19.33 -36.78
N TYR A 19 -0.93 18.32 -36.55
CA TYR A 19 -1.47 17.98 -35.22
C TYR A 19 -0.36 17.61 -34.23
N TRP A 20 0.55 16.70 -34.60
CA TRP A 20 1.68 16.32 -33.73
C TRP A 20 2.66 17.48 -33.53
N ARG A 21 2.82 18.34 -34.53
CA ARG A 21 3.63 19.56 -34.41
C ARG A 21 3.03 20.55 -33.42
N THR A 22 1.72 20.75 -33.46
CA THR A 22 1.00 21.59 -32.50
C THR A 22 1.11 21.01 -31.10
N ILE A 23 0.84 19.71 -30.91
CA ILE A 23 1.00 19.04 -29.62
C ILE A 23 2.42 19.21 -29.08
N GLY A 24 3.44 18.96 -29.91
CA GLY A 24 4.83 19.11 -29.49
C GLY A 24 5.18 20.55 -29.09
N ASN A 25 4.65 21.53 -29.81
CA ASN A 25 4.82 22.94 -29.46
C ASN A 25 4.11 23.31 -28.16
N ASP A 26 2.89 22.81 -27.92
CA ASP A 26 2.12 23.07 -26.71
C ASP A 26 2.85 22.53 -25.48
N TYR A 27 3.33 21.28 -25.51
CA TYR A 27 4.12 20.73 -24.40
C TYR A 27 5.44 21.47 -24.18
N ARG A 28 6.10 21.93 -25.26
CA ARG A 28 7.32 22.75 -25.16
C ARG A 28 7.03 24.09 -24.49
N ILE A 29 5.93 24.74 -24.84
CA ILE A 29 5.50 26.01 -24.22
C ILE A 29 5.22 25.78 -22.75
N VAL A 30 4.42 24.76 -22.39
CA VAL A 30 4.12 24.41 -21.01
C VAL A 30 5.39 24.13 -20.21
N ALA A 31 6.35 23.37 -20.76
CA ALA A 31 7.62 23.10 -20.09
C ALA A 31 8.43 24.38 -19.83
N LYS A 32 8.51 25.28 -20.82
CA LYS A 32 9.22 26.56 -20.69
C LYS A 32 8.55 27.45 -19.64
N GLU A 33 7.24 27.60 -19.69
CA GLU A 33 6.47 28.40 -18.72
C GLU A 33 6.55 27.83 -17.31
N THR A 34 6.54 26.50 -17.17
CA THR A 34 6.71 25.81 -15.88
C THR A 34 8.09 26.11 -15.30
N PHE A 35 9.15 26.02 -16.12
CA PHE A 35 10.51 26.35 -15.67
C PHE A 35 10.62 27.81 -15.22
N GLU A 36 10.08 28.75 -16.01
CA GLU A 36 10.04 30.16 -15.63
C GLU A 36 9.23 30.39 -14.34
N ALA A 37 8.13 29.65 -14.13
CA ALA A 37 7.34 29.72 -12.91
C ALA A 37 8.11 29.19 -11.68
N CYS A 38 8.88 28.11 -11.84
CA CYS A 38 9.76 27.58 -10.79
C CYS A 38 10.82 28.61 -10.37
N VAL A 39 11.44 29.29 -11.33
CA VAL A 39 12.44 30.35 -11.06
C VAL A 39 11.79 31.57 -10.40
N LYS A 40 10.60 31.97 -10.85
CA LYS A 40 9.86 33.13 -10.29
C LYS A 40 9.41 32.88 -8.83
N LYS A 41 9.06 31.65 -8.46
CA LYS A 41 8.53 31.31 -7.12
C LYS A 41 9.15 30.01 -6.58
N PRO A 42 10.43 30.01 -6.18
CA PRO A 42 11.15 28.80 -5.80
C PRO A 42 10.55 28.10 -4.57
N ALA A 43 10.03 28.86 -3.59
CA ALA A 43 9.40 28.27 -2.41
C ALA A 43 8.15 27.44 -2.75
N LYS A 44 7.28 27.95 -3.63
CA LYS A 44 6.08 27.21 -4.07
C LYS A 44 6.46 25.98 -4.88
N ALA A 45 7.42 26.12 -5.80
CA ALA A 45 7.94 24.99 -6.57
C ALA A 45 8.54 23.91 -5.67
N GLY A 46 9.29 24.30 -4.64
CA GLY A 46 9.83 23.38 -3.64
C GLY A 46 8.75 22.56 -2.95
N ILE A 47 7.66 23.19 -2.48
CA ILE A 47 6.54 22.49 -1.85
C ILE A 47 5.92 21.43 -2.79
N TYR A 48 5.67 21.80 -4.05
CA TYR A 48 5.12 20.85 -5.03
C TYR A 48 6.09 19.71 -5.34
N ALA A 49 7.38 20.01 -5.52
CA ALA A 49 8.40 19.02 -5.78
C ALA A 49 8.57 18.04 -4.61
N THR A 50 8.57 18.53 -3.38
CA THR A 50 8.60 17.70 -2.17
C THR A 50 7.35 16.83 -2.06
N GLY A 51 6.16 17.38 -2.36
CA GLY A 51 4.92 16.60 -2.36
C GLY A 51 4.95 15.46 -3.38
N ILE A 52 5.32 15.75 -4.63
CA ILE A 52 5.41 14.73 -5.69
C ILE A 52 6.48 13.69 -5.36
N SER A 53 7.68 14.11 -4.94
CA SER A 53 8.74 13.18 -4.56
C SER A 53 8.34 12.31 -3.36
N GLY A 54 7.63 12.86 -2.38
CA GLY A 54 7.07 12.11 -1.26
C GLY A 54 6.06 11.05 -1.70
N LEU A 55 5.15 11.39 -2.63
CA LEU A 55 4.19 10.44 -3.19
C LEU A 55 4.89 9.35 -4.02
N VAL A 56 5.88 9.71 -4.83
CA VAL A 56 6.68 8.73 -5.58
C VAL A 56 7.44 7.81 -4.64
N TYR A 57 8.06 8.36 -3.59
CA TYR A 57 8.74 7.58 -2.57
C TYR A 57 7.78 6.62 -1.86
N ALA A 58 6.61 7.10 -1.45
CA ALA A 58 5.58 6.27 -0.82
C ALA A 58 5.08 5.15 -1.74
N TYR A 59 4.92 5.44 -3.04
CA TYR A 59 4.51 4.45 -4.04
C TYR A 59 5.57 3.35 -4.23
N VAL A 60 6.84 3.73 -4.36
CA VAL A 60 7.95 2.78 -4.56
C VAL A 60 8.22 1.95 -3.30
N THR A 61 8.03 2.54 -2.13
CA THR A 61 8.24 1.87 -0.83
C THR A 61 6.97 1.23 -0.28
N ASN A 62 5.88 1.15 -1.03
CA ASN A 62 4.65 0.54 -0.54
C ASN A 62 4.84 -0.99 -0.38
N PRO A 63 4.72 -1.56 0.84
CA PRO A 63 4.91 -3.00 1.04
C PRO A 63 3.82 -3.81 0.34
N SER A 64 4.23 -4.91 -0.28
CA SER A 64 3.33 -5.87 -0.94
C SER A 64 2.88 -6.98 0.00
N GLU A 65 1.86 -7.74 -0.41
CA GLU A 65 1.44 -8.95 0.29
C GLU A 65 2.57 -9.99 0.39
N ALA A 66 3.36 -10.17 -0.68
CA ALA A 66 4.53 -11.06 -0.65
C ALA A 66 5.56 -10.60 0.40
N SER A 67 5.85 -9.30 0.45
CA SER A 67 6.74 -8.72 1.47
C SER A 67 6.22 -8.94 2.89
N MET A 68 4.90 -8.92 3.10
CA MET A 68 4.30 -9.26 4.38
C MET A 68 4.53 -10.73 4.76
N LEU A 69 4.33 -11.65 3.80
CA LEU A 69 4.51 -13.08 4.03
C LEU A 69 5.97 -13.42 4.33
N ASP A 70 6.90 -12.78 3.62
CA ASP A 70 8.33 -12.92 3.83
C ASP A 70 8.73 -12.44 5.22
N GLU A 71 8.32 -11.22 5.61
CA GLU A 71 8.58 -10.66 6.96
C GLU A 71 8.00 -11.55 8.05
N LEU A 72 6.78 -12.05 7.88
CA LEU A 72 6.14 -12.97 8.82
C LEU A 72 6.92 -14.29 8.97
N CYS A 73 7.47 -14.82 7.87
CA CYS A 73 8.28 -16.03 7.87
C CYS A 73 9.60 -15.80 8.60
N GLU A 74 10.30 -14.70 8.30
CA GLU A 74 11.56 -14.31 8.94
C GLU A 74 11.39 -14.13 10.45
N LEU A 75 10.31 -13.47 10.89
CA LEU A 75 10.04 -13.27 12.31
C LEU A 75 9.72 -14.60 13.02
N ARG A 76 8.94 -15.50 12.42
CA ARG A 76 8.71 -16.84 12.98
C ARG A 76 10.00 -17.64 13.13
N GLN A 77 10.88 -17.58 12.13
CA GLN A 77 12.18 -18.23 12.19
C GLN A 77 13.04 -17.65 13.32
N THR A 78 13.02 -16.33 13.48
CA THR A 78 13.73 -15.62 14.55
C THR A 78 13.22 -16.05 15.92
N MET A 79 11.90 -16.08 16.13
CA MET A 79 11.29 -16.57 17.39
C MET A 79 11.67 -18.03 17.68
N THR A 80 11.85 -18.87 16.66
CA THR A 80 12.28 -20.27 16.85
C THR A 80 13.71 -20.38 17.39
N THR A 81 14.56 -19.37 17.18
CA THR A 81 15.93 -19.34 17.72
C THR A 81 15.98 -18.95 19.19
N LEU A 82 14.91 -18.36 19.72
CA LEU A 82 14.83 -17.94 21.11
C LEU A 82 14.22 -19.06 21.97
N PRO A 83 14.64 -19.17 23.24
CA PRO A 83 13.93 -19.99 24.21
C PRO A 83 12.54 -19.42 24.51
N ALA A 84 11.53 -20.28 24.56
CA ALA A 84 10.14 -19.88 24.84
C ALA A 84 9.94 -19.17 26.20
N SER A 85 10.90 -19.26 27.14
CA SER A 85 10.85 -18.58 28.44
C SER A 85 11.00 -17.06 28.30
N ILE A 86 11.81 -16.60 27.35
CA ILE A 86 12.10 -15.16 27.16
C ILE A 86 11.22 -14.50 26.09
N HIS A 87 10.32 -15.25 25.46
CA HIS A 87 9.42 -14.70 24.45
C HIS A 87 8.47 -13.67 25.06
N ASN A 88 8.33 -12.54 24.36
CA ASN A 88 7.23 -11.63 24.62
C ASN A 88 5.90 -12.25 24.17
N LYS A 89 4.95 -12.35 25.10
CA LYS A 89 3.61 -12.91 24.86
C LYS A 89 2.84 -12.14 23.80
N GLU A 90 3.05 -10.83 23.69
CA GLU A 90 2.40 -10.02 22.66
C GLU A 90 2.89 -10.38 21.26
N SER A 91 4.19 -10.62 21.08
CA SER A 91 4.78 -11.00 19.80
C SER A 91 4.34 -12.41 19.39
N ASP A 92 4.32 -13.36 20.33
CA ASP A 92 3.80 -14.71 20.11
C ASP A 92 2.31 -14.68 19.71
N ALA A 93 1.50 -13.87 20.41
CA ALA A 93 0.07 -13.72 20.14
C ALA A 93 -0.18 -13.07 18.76
N GLU A 94 0.63 -12.09 18.37
CA GLU A 94 0.58 -11.50 17.05
C GLU A 94 0.80 -12.58 15.99
N LEU A 95 1.92 -13.31 16.07
CA LEU A 95 2.25 -14.35 15.09
C LEU A 95 1.14 -15.37 15.00
N ALA A 96 0.63 -15.86 16.14
CA ALA A 96 -0.43 -16.83 16.18
C ALA A 96 -1.71 -16.29 15.52
N GLU A 97 -2.16 -15.08 15.90
CA GLU A 97 -3.35 -14.46 15.34
C GLU A 97 -3.21 -14.27 13.82
N ARG A 98 -2.11 -13.67 13.36
CA ARG A 98 -1.87 -13.42 11.92
C ARG A 98 -1.78 -14.73 11.13
N SER A 99 -1.13 -15.76 11.69
CA SER A 99 -1.08 -17.11 11.09
C SER A 99 -2.47 -17.70 10.92
N ILE A 100 -3.31 -17.61 11.95
CA ILE A 100 -4.67 -18.14 11.93
C ILE A 100 -5.49 -17.40 10.87
N LEU A 101 -5.44 -16.07 10.85
CA LEU A 101 -6.18 -15.27 9.86
C LEU A 101 -5.77 -15.59 8.43
N LEU A 102 -4.48 -15.76 8.15
CA LEU A 102 -4.00 -16.17 6.83
C LEU A 102 -4.42 -17.60 6.48
N SER A 103 -4.31 -18.54 7.42
CA SER A 103 -4.69 -19.94 7.19
C SER A 103 -6.19 -20.12 6.92
N GLN A 104 -7.01 -19.19 7.42
CA GLN A 104 -8.46 -19.18 7.24
C GLN A 104 -8.90 -18.30 6.06
N ASP A 105 -7.99 -17.75 5.26
CA ASP A 105 -8.30 -16.77 4.19
C ASP A 105 -9.16 -15.58 4.67
N ARG A 106 -8.84 -15.11 5.89
CA ARG A 106 -9.55 -14.02 6.58
C ARG A 106 -8.76 -12.73 6.69
N LEU A 107 -7.59 -12.65 6.04
CA LEU A 107 -6.75 -11.47 6.03
C LEU A 107 -6.57 -11.01 4.59
N HIS A 108 -7.21 -9.89 4.25
CA HIS A 108 -7.23 -9.40 2.88
C HIS A 108 -6.30 -8.20 2.72
N TYR A 109 -5.48 -8.26 1.68
CA TYR A 109 -4.55 -7.19 1.30
C TYR A 109 -5.19 -6.20 0.33
N TYR A 110 -5.06 -4.91 0.64
CA TYR A 110 -5.51 -3.80 -0.19
C TYR A 110 -4.37 -2.83 -0.45
N ASN A 111 -4.03 -2.65 -1.74
CA ASN A 111 -3.04 -1.66 -2.19
C ASN A 111 -3.72 -0.32 -2.50
N LEU A 112 -3.41 0.73 -1.75
CA LEU A 112 -3.93 2.10 -1.91
C LEU A 112 -2.89 3.04 -2.53
N TRP A 113 -2.00 2.47 -3.37
CA TRP A 113 -0.89 3.09 -4.10
C TRP A 113 0.24 3.61 -3.21
N PHE A 114 -0.05 4.49 -2.26
CA PHE A 114 0.96 5.10 -1.38
C PHE A 114 1.12 4.39 -0.04
N PHE A 115 0.19 3.50 0.29
CA PHE A 115 0.21 2.66 1.47
C PHE A 115 -0.63 1.41 1.19
N SER A 116 -0.51 0.42 2.06
CA SER A 116 -1.26 -0.82 1.98
C SER A 116 -2.00 -1.06 3.29
N LEU A 117 -3.12 -1.76 3.21
CA LEU A 117 -3.91 -2.16 4.36
C LEU A 117 -4.06 -3.67 4.37
N LEU A 118 -3.99 -4.25 5.56
CA LEU A 118 -4.49 -5.58 5.84
C LEU A 118 -5.80 -5.41 6.60
N VAL A 119 -6.86 -6.01 6.08
CA VAL A 119 -8.20 -5.95 6.68
C VAL A 119 -8.63 -7.35 7.00
N ARG A 120 -9.08 -7.54 8.24
CA ARG A 120 -9.60 -8.80 8.72
C ARG A 120 -11.04 -8.98 8.27
N SER A 121 -11.44 -10.21 7.93
CA SER A 121 -12.84 -10.59 7.76
C SER A 121 -13.29 -11.50 8.92
N GLU A 122 -14.58 -11.42 9.26
CA GLU A 122 -15.17 -12.30 10.27
C GLU A 122 -15.22 -13.75 9.78
N HIS A 123 -15.48 -13.94 8.49
CA HIS A 123 -15.65 -15.24 7.85
C HIS A 123 -14.82 -15.28 6.56
N ASP A 124 -14.36 -16.47 6.20
CA ASP A 124 -13.78 -16.73 4.88
C ASP A 124 -14.82 -16.41 3.79
N SER A 125 -14.35 -15.84 2.69
CA SER A 125 -15.12 -15.58 1.47
C SER A 125 -15.82 -16.82 0.91
N SER A 126 -15.31 -18.02 1.17
CA SER A 126 -15.88 -19.29 0.71
C SER A 126 -17.08 -19.76 1.54
N VAL A 127 -17.21 -19.27 2.79
CA VAL A 127 -18.20 -19.73 3.76
C VAL A 127 -19.57 -19.10 3.47
N LYS A 128 -20.61 -19.95 3.39
CA LYS A 128 -22.00 -19.55 3.09
C LYS A 128 -22.97 -19.87 4.22
N ILE A 129 -22.57 -19.57 5.46
CA ILE A 129 -23.47 -19.67 6.62
C ILE A 129 -24.42 -18.47 6.67
N TYR A 130 -25.57 -18.62 7.33
CA TYR A 130 -26.57 -17.55 7.44
C TYR A 130 -25.96 -16.22 7.91
N GLU A 131 -25.13 -16.26 8.95
CA GLU A 131 -24.44 -15.08 9.51
C GLU A 131 -23.58 -14.33 8.47
N SER A 132 -22.94 -15.05 7.56
CA SER A 132 -22.10 -14.47 6.51
C SER A 132 -22.90 -13.81 5.38
N GLN A 133 -24.13 -14.28 5.15
CA GLN A 133 -24.95 -13.91 3.98
C GLN A 133 -25.99 -12.83 4.30
N ASP A 134 -26.49 -12.78 5.54
CA ASP A 134 -27.52 -11.83 5.94
C ASP A 134 -26.96 -10.40 5.99
N LYS A 135 -27.49 -9.53 5.13
CA LYS A 135 -27.11 -8.12 5.07
C LYS A 135 -27.60 -7.32 6.28
N ASN A 136 -28.61 -7.81 6.99
CA ASN A 136 -29.17 -7.12 8.15
C ASN A 136 -28.29 -7.28 9.40
N LEU A 137 -27.44 -8.31 9.43
CA LEU A 137 -26.47 -8.53 10.52
C LEU A 137 -25.20 -7.70 10.34
N LYS A 138 -24.92 -7.24 9.12
CA LYS A 138 -23.74 -6.45 8.81
C LYS A 138 -23.99 -4.97 9.06
N ASP A 139 -23.01 -4.31 9.68
CA ASP A 139 -22.98 -2.86 9.79
C ASP A 139 -22.79 -2.24 8.40
N TRP A 140 -22.85 -0.91 8.34
CA TRP A 140 -22.51 -0.17 7.14
C TRP A 140 -21.08 -0.54 6.64
N ILE A 141 -20.91 -0.79 5.33
CA ILE A 141 -19.68 -1.31 4.71
C ILE A 141 -18.41 -0.55 5.13
N TRP A 142 -18.45 0.80 5.10
CA TRP A 142 -17.35 1.64 5.59
C TRP A 142 -17.04 1.44 7.08
N ASN A 143 -18.05 1.33 7.94
CA ASN A 143 -17.83 1.10 9.37
C ASN A 143 -17.17 -0.26 9.60
N GLU A 144 -17.66 -1.30 8.93
CA GLU A 144 -17.10 -2.64 9.00
C GLU A 144 -15.65 -2.64 8.51
N PHE A 145 -15.37 -2.00 7.37
CA PHE A 145 -14.02 -1.88 6.82
C PHE A 145 -13.05 -1.19 7.79
N PHE A 146 -13.41 0.00 8.31
CA PHE A 146 -12.53 0.76 9.20
C PHE A 146 -12.34 0.09 10.58
N LYS A 147 -13.37 -0.58 11.11
CA LYS A 147 -13.26 -1.35 12.37
C LYS A 147 -12.36 -2.57 12.23
N ASN A 148 -12.31 -3.16 11.04
CA ASN A 148 -11.59 -4.40 10.77
C ASN A 148 -10.19 -4.19 10.18
N ILE A 149 -9.67 -2.94 10.16
CA ILE A 149 -8.27 -2.71 9.77
C ILE A 149 -7.36 -3.42 10.77
N TYR A 150 -6.61 -4.39 10.26
CA TYR A 150 -5.71 -5.22 11.05
C TYR A 150 -4.33 -4.58 11.14
N ASP A 151 -3.74 -4.19 10.00
CA ASP A 151 -2.40 -3.60 9.92
C ASP A 151 -2.32 -2.57 8.78
N VAL A 152 -1.38 -1.63 8.91
CA VAL A 152 -1.09 -0.59 7.93
C VAL A 152 0.35 -0.75 7.45
N GLY A 153 0.50 -0.94 6.15
CA GLY A 153 1.78 -1.01 5.46
C GLY A 153 2.17 0.35 4.91
N PHE A 154 3.32 0.87 5.33
CA PHE A 154 3.86 2.14 4.83
C PHE A 154 5.39 2.13 4.93
N GLN A 155 6.08 2.79 3.99
CA GLN A 155 7.56 2.83 3.94
C GLN A 155 8.26 1.47 4.06
N GLY A 156 7.71 0.45 3.40
CA GLY A 156 8.30 -0.89 3.30
C GLY A 156 8.16 -1.72 4.57
N ARG A 157 7.32 -1.30 5.52
CA ARG A 157 7.12 -2.00 6.79
C ARG A 157 5.65 -2.10 7.14
N TRP A 158 5.29 -3.18 7.82
CA TRP A 158 3.99 -3.37 8.44
C TRP A 158 4.04 -2.84 9.88
N TYR A 159 3.28 -1.78 10.15
CA TYR A 159 3.47 -1.00 11.39
C TYR A 159 3.04 -1.78 12.63
N ARG A 160 1.88 -2.44 12.64
CA ARG A 160 1.43 -3.22 13.81
C ARG A 160 2.39 -4.37 14.07
N LEU A 161 2.79 -5.10 13.03
CA LEU A 161 3.77 -6.19 13.15
C LEU A 161 5.07 -5.66 13.75
N SER A 162 5.67 -4.64 13.15
CA SER A 162 6.93 -4.05 13.61
C SER A 162 6.85 -3.51 15.04
N GLN A 163 5.72 -2.91 15.45
CA GLN A 163 5.54 -2.45 16.83
C GLN A 163 5.49 -3.61 17.83
N LYS A 164 4.75 -4.68 17.50
CA LYS A 164 4.64 -5.86 18.35
C LYS A 164 5.94 -6.68 18.42
N PHE A 165 6.86 -6.44 17.50
CA PHE A 165 8.17 -7.09 17.42
C PHE A 165 9.34 -6.22 17.89
N LYS A 166 9.10 -5.07 18.55
CA LYS A 166 10.19 -4.21 19.01
C LYS A 166 11.02 -4.84 20.14
N ASP A 167 10.34 -5.46 21.11
CA ASP A 167 10.91 -6.06 22.32
C ASP A 167 10.47 -7.54 22.43
N TYR A 168 10.67 -8.31 21.36
CA TYR A 168 10.18 -9.69 21.23
C TYR A 168 10.94 -10.70 22.11
N ASP A 169 12.14 -10.34 22.54
CA ASP A 169 13.05 -11.11 23.40
C ASP A 169 12.96 -10.73 24.88
N ILE A 170 11.99 -9.89 25.25
CA ILE A 170 11.76 -9.45 26.62
C ILE A 170 10.41 -10.01 27.11
N ASN A 171 10.49 -10.90 28.10
CA ASN A 171 9.31 -11.38 28.80
C ASN A 171 8.91 -10.41 29.94
N GLN A 172 7.85 -9.63 29.71
CA GLN A 172 7.35 -8.66 30.68
C GLN A 172 6.80 -9.33 31.95
N ASP A 173 6.30 -10.57 31.86
CA ASP A 173 5.77 -11.30 33.02
C ASP A 173 6.89 -11.60 34.02
N GLU A 174 8.08 -11.95 33.53
CA GLU A 174 9.25 -12.19 34.39
C GLU A 174 9.75 -10.89 35.05
N LEU A 175 9.74 -9.79 34.31
CA LEU A 175 10.14 -8.48 34.82
C LEU A 175 9.19 -7.95 35.91
N ALA A 176 7.89 -8.23 35.79
CA ALA A 176 6.90 -7.81 36.78
C ALA A 176 7.09 -8.44 38.17
N HIS A 177 7.88 -9.51 38.28
CA HIS A 177 8.21 -10.16 39.54
C HIS A 177 9.45 -9.57 40.24
N LEU A 178 10.15 -8.63 39.61
CA LEU A 178 11.31 -7.97 40.20
C LEU A 178 10.88 -6.77 41.05
N PRO A 179 11.58 -6.47 42.17
CA PRO A 179 11.36 -5.26 42.94
C PRO A 179 11.80 -4.00 42.15
N ASP A 180 11.13 -2.87 42.38
CA ASP A 180 11.42 -1.55 41.80
C ASP A 180 12.81 -0.99 42.17
#